data_AF-A0A410NVH4-F1
#
_entry.id   AF-A0A410NVH4-F1
#
_cell.length_a   1.000
_cell.length_b   1.000
_cell.length_c   1.000
_cell.angle_alpha   90.00
_cell.angle_beta   90.00
_cell.angle_gamma   90.00
#
_symmetry.space_group_name_H-M   'P 1'
#
loop_
_entity.id
_entity.type
_entity.pdbx_description
1 polymer ?
#
loop_
_entity_poly.entity_id
_entity_poly.type
_entity_poly.pdbx_seq_one_letter_code
_entity_poly.pdbx_strand_id
1 'polypeptide(L)'
;MLDVVVLTVGPLFDLAEAKQHLRVDHDDDDTLIEGYADAAVLSCLDFCDRKLVPQGAEPAFKAAALLTLGGLYNSRESVIAGATVALNPTVEALLRSYRIIRV
;
A
#
# COMPACT_ATOMS: atom_id res chain seq x y z
N MET A 1 6.40 -13.11 4.52
CA MET A 1 5.46 -13.40 5.65
C MET A 1 4.60 -12.16 5.86
N LEU A 2 3.54 -12.01 5.04
CA LEU A 2 2.53 -10.97 5.20
C LEU A 2 1.45 -11.43 6.20
N ASP A 3 1.61 -11.03 7.45
CA ASP A 3 0.56 -11.11 8.49
C ASP A 3 0.10 -9.69 8.84
N VAL A 4 -0.35 -8.92 7.85
CA VAL A 4 -1.05 -7.67 8.12
C VAL A 4 -2.49 -8.00 8.50
N VAL A 5 -2.72 -8.03 9.82
CA VAL A 5 -3.99 -8.38 10.46
C VAL A 5 -5.10 -7.48 9.93
N VAL A 6 -5.90 -7.99 9.00
CA VAL A 6 -7.31 -7.61 8.83
C VAL A 6 -8.09 -8.58 9.74
N LEU A 7 -9.23 -8.19 10.29
CA LEU A 7 -10.05 -8.99 11.24
C LEU A 7 -10.64 -10.30 10.65
N THR A 8 -10.03 -10.83 9.57
CA THR A 8 -10.30 -12.09 8.89
C THR A 8 -8.99 -12.68 8.31
N VAL A 9 -8.02 -13.05 9.17
CA VAL A 9 -6.93 -14.06 8.97
C VAL A 9 -6.16 -14.12 7.63
N GLY A 10 -6.15 -13.09 6.78
CA GLY A 10 -5.42 -13.12 5.51
C GLY A 10 -4.88 -11.75 5.07
N PRO A 11 -3.81 -11.74 4.25
CA PRO A 11 -3.26 -10.51 3.69
C PRO A 11 -4.27 -9.82 2.78
N LEU A 12 -4.21 -8.48 2.71
CA LEU A 12 -5.16 -7.68 1.94
C LEU A 12 -5.15 -8.02 0.44
N PHE A 13 -3.98 -8.41 -0.08
CA PHE A 13 -3.74 -8.97 -1.41
C PHE A 13 -2.54 -9.90 -1.34
N ASP A 14 -2.43 -10.84 -2.27
CA ASP A 14 -1.29 -11.77 -2.34
C ASP A 14 -0.12 -11.24 -3.19
N LEU A 15 0.99 -12.00 -3.17
CA LEU A 15 2.19 -11.66 -3.94
C LEU A 15 1.96 -11.71 -5.45
N ALA A 16 1.08 -12.58 -5.94
CA ALA A 16 0.77 -12.67 -7.37
C ALA A 16 -0.04 -11.46 -7.84
N GLU A 17 -1.00 -10.98 -7.03
CA GLU A 17 -1.73 -9.72 -7.26
C GLU A 17 -0.75 -8.53 -7.26
N ALA A 18 0.19 -8.49 -6.31
CA ALA A 18 1.22 -7.46 -6.25
C ALA A 18 2.12 -7.47 -7.50
N LYS A 19 2.61 -8.65 -7.91
CA LYS A 19 3.42 -8.83 -9.14
C LYS A 19 2.64 -8.41 -10.39
N GLN A 20 1.37 -8.81 -10.50
CA GLN A 20 0.50 -8.41 -11.61
C GLN A 20 0.33 -6.88 -11.67
N HIS A 21 0.14 -6.22 -10.52
CA HIS A 21 0.05 -4.76 -10.47
C HIS A 21 1.35 -4.07 -10.94
N LEU A 22 2.49 -4.60 -10.51
CA LEU A 22 3.82 -4.09 -10.85
C LEU A 22 4.30 -4.51 -12.26
N ARG A 23 3.59 -5.43 -12.92
CA ARG A 23 3.99 -6.07 -14.18
C ARG A 23 5.36 -6.76 -14.08
N VAL A 24 5.55 -7.49 -12.98
CA VAL A 24 6.75 -8.28 -12.69
C VAL A 24 6.45 -9.74 -12.97
N ASP A 25 7.18 -10.34 -13.91
CA ASP A 25 6.98 -11.74 -14.35
C ASP A 25 8.08 -12.69 -13.83
N HIS A 26 8.95 -12.22 -12.93
CA HIS A 26 10.06 -12.97 -12.36
C HIS A 26 9.98 -13.01 -10.82
N ASP A 27 10.74 -13.92 -10.21
CA ASP A 27 10.69 -14.15 -8.77
C ASP A 27 11.86 -13.50 -8.00
N ASP A 28 12.86 -12.93 -8.69
CA ASP A 28 14.03 -12.30 -8.05
C ASP A 28 13.67 -11.15 -7.09
N ASP A 29 12.54 -10.46 -7.36
CA ASP A 29 12.07 -9.32 -6.57
C ASP A 29 11.01 -9.75 -5.54
N ASP A 30 10.70 -11.03 -5.37
CA ASP A 30 9.59 -11.49 -4.50
C ASP A 30 9.72 -10.99 -3.07
N THR A 31 10.89 -11.19 -2.45
CA THR A 31 11.15 -10.71 -1.08
C THR A 31 11.06 -9.19 -0.97
N LEU A 32 11.47 -8.46 -2.00
CA LEU A 32 11.40 -7.01 -2.04
C LEU A 32 9.95 -6.52 -2.15
N ILE A 33 9.18 -7.14 -3.06
CA ILE A 33 7.77 -6.83 -3.30
C ILE A 33 6.94 -7.16 -2.06
N GLU A 34 7.20 -8.27 -1.38
CA GLU A 34 6.57 -8.59 -0.09
C GLU A 34 6.82 -7.48 0.94
N GLY A 35 8.09 -7.05 1.12
CA GLY A 35 8.42 -6.00 2.08
C GLY A 35 7.77 -4.65 1.76
N TYR A 36 7.69 -4.29 0.47
CA TYR A 36 6.99 -3.08 0.06
C TYR A 36 5.46 -3.20 0.18
N ALA A 37 4.89 -4.39 -0.01
CA ALA A 37 3.47 -4.62 0.19
C ALA A 37 3.09 -4.41 1.66
N ASP A 38 3.86 -4.96 2.59
CA ASP A 38 3.68 -4.72 4.04
C ASP A 38 3.78 -3.23 4.37
N ALA A 39 4.83 -2.55 3.89
CA ALA A 39 5.02 -1.12 4.12
C ALA A 39 3.88 -0.27 3.54
N ALA A 40 3.38 -0.62 2.36
CA ALA A 40 2.28 0.09 1.71
C ALA A 40 0.96 -0.03 2.49
N VAL A 41 0.63 -1.22 2.99
CA VAL A 41 -0.57 -1.42 3.82
C VAL A 41 -0.45 -0.68 5.14
N LEU A 42 0.71 -0.75 5.80
CA LEU A 42 0.97 -0.01 7.03
C LEU A 42 0.86 1.50 6.83
N SER A 43 1.35 2.04 5.71
CA SER A 43 1.22 3.46 5.39
C SER A 43 -0.24 3.89 5.21
N CYS A 44 -1.08 3.05 4.58
CA CYS A 44 -2.51 3.33 4.43
C CYS A 44 -3.24 3.34 5.78
N LEU A 45 -2.87 2.43 6.68
CA LEU A 45 -3.41 2.33 8.03
C LEU A 45 -3.01 3.52 8.90
N ASP A 46 -1.73 3.89 8.89
CA ASP A 46 -1.17 5.05 9.58
C ASP A 46 -1.85 6.35 9.12
N PHE A 47 -2.00 6.53 7.80
CA PHE A 47 -2.70 7.68 7.23
C PHE A 47 -4.13 7.84 7.77
N CYS A 48 -4.80 6.73 8.08
CA CYS A 48 -6.17 6.73 8.61
C CYS A 48 -6.25 6.83 10.14
N ASP A 49 -5.12 6.83 10.86
CA ASP A 49 -5.00 6.65 12.32
C ASP A 49 -5.68 5.34 12.79
N ARG A 50 -5.52 4.25 12.02
CA ARG A 50 -6.15 2.94 12.27
C ARG A 50 -5.12 1.83 12.37
N LYS A 51 -5.40 0.82 13.19
CA LYS A 51 -4.59 -0.40 13.29
C LYS A 51 -5.04 -1.52 12.35
N LEU A 52 -6.28 -1.43 11.88
CA LEU A 52 -6.98 -2.48 11.16
C LEU A 52 -7.84 -1.85 10.06
N VAL A 53 -7.96 -2.55 8.94
CA VAL A 53 -8.84 -2.15 7.84
C VAL A 53 -10.31 -2.29 8.31
N PRO A 54 -11.15 -1.25 8.15
CA PRO A 54 -12.58 -1.37 8.45
C PRO A 54 -13.27 -2.38 7.54
N GLN A 55 -14.24 -3.13 8.09
CA GLN A 55 -15.09 -4.01 7.29
C GLN A 55 -15.83 -3.22 6.21
N GLY A 56 -15.80 -3.71 4.97
CA GLY A 56 -16.38 -3.05 3.79
C GLY A 56 -15.50 -1.99 3.14
N ALA A 57 -14.38 -1.62 3.76
CA ALA A 57 -13.40 -0.69 3.19
C ALA A 57 -12.21 -1.40 2.52
N GLU A 58 -12.17 -2.73 2.57
CA GLU A 58 -11.15 -3.58 1.95
C GLU A 58 -10.80 -3.17 0.50
N PRO A 59 -11.76 -2.92 -0.42
CA PRO A 59 -11.40 -2.54 -1.80
C PRO A 59 -10.69 -1.18 -1.88
N ALA A 60 -11.06 -0.21 -1.04
CA ALA A 60 -10.42 1.11 -1.02
C ALA A 60 -8.99 1.02 -0.48
N PHE A 61 -8.79 0.28 0.62
CA PHE A 61 -7.48 0.03 1.19
C PHE A 61 -6.60 -0.79 0.25
N LYS A 62 -7.16 -1.81 -0.43
CA LYS A 62 -6.43 -2.62 -1.41
C LYS A 62 -5.90 -1.75 -2.55
N ALA A 63 -6.77 -0.94 -3.16
CA ALA A 63 -6.38 -0.05 -4.25
C ALA A 63 -5.33 0.98 -3.81
N ALA A 64 -5.51 1.60 -2.64
CA ALA A 64 -4.57 2.56 -2.09
C ALA A 64 -3.20 1.93 -1.80
N ALA A 65 -3.17 0.74 -1.23
CA ALA A 65 -1.95 0.00 -0.95
C ALA A 65 -1.21 -0.42 -2.22
N LEU A 66 -1.92 -0.90 -3.26
CA LEU A 66 -1.30 -1.24 -4.56
C LEU A 66 -0.67 0.00 -5.23
N LEU A 67 -1.38 1.15 -5.22
CA LEU A 67 -0.84 2.40 -5.75
C LEU A 67 0.41 2.86 -4.99
N THR A 68 0.42 2.69 -3.66
CA THR A 68 1.55 3.03 -2.80
C THR A 68 2.73 2.08 -3.04
N LEU A 69 2.45 0.78 -3.18
CA LEU A 69 3.43 -0.25 -3.56
C LEU A 69 4.11 0.08 -4.88
N GLY A 70 3.35 0.49 -5.90
CA GLY A 70 3.91 0.96 -7.17
C GLY A 70 4.86 2.14 -7.01
N GLY A 71 4.55 3.07 -6.10
CA GLY A 71 5.44 4.18 -5.76
C GLY A 71 6.75 3.72 -5.12
N LEU A 72 6.68 2.81 -4.15
CA LEU A 72 7.83 2.25 -3.44
C LEU A 72 8.74 1.44 -4.38
N TYR A 73 8.16 0.60 -5.23
CA TYR A 73 8.90 -0.26 -6.15
C TYR A 73 9.66 0.52 -7.23
N ASN A 74 9.04 1.58 -7.74
CA ASN A 74 9.62 2.42 -8.79
C ASN A 74 10.64 3.44 -8.26
N SER A 75 10.58 3.80 -6.97
CA SER A 75 11.41 4.86 -6.38
C SER A 75 12.38 4.27 -5.36
N ARG A 76 13.46 3.63 -5.85
CA ARG A 76 14.46 2.94 -4.99
C ARG A 76 15.61 3.83 -4.53
N GLU A 77 15.64 5.09 -4.95
CA GLU A 77 16.65 6.07 -4.59
C GLU A 77 16.09 7.12 -3.63
N SER A 78 16.93 7.65 -2.74
CA SER A 78 16.56 8.84 -1.98
C SER A 78 16.42 10.03 -2.93
N VAL A 79 15.47 10.92 -2.62
CA VAL A 79 15.00 12.05 -3.45
C VAL A 79 16.05 12.55 -4.45
N ILE A 80 15.74 12.42 -5.74
CA ILE A 80 16.54 12.99 -6.83
C ILE A 80 16.42 14.51 -6.75
N ALA A 81 17.54 15.20 -6.58
CA ALA A 81 17.57 16.66 -6.54
C ALA A 81 16.97 17.25 -7.83
N GLY A 82 15.90 18.03 -7.69
CA GLY A 82 15.17 18.63 -8.82
C GLY A 82 13.92 17.86 -9.27
N ALA A 83 13.63 16.68 -8.72
CA ALA A 83 12.36 16.00 -8.96
C ALA A 83 11.23 16.66 -8.15
N THR A 84 10.08 16.89 -8.80
CA THR A 84 8.85 17.29 -8.09
C THR A 84 8.15 16.03 -7.60
N VAL A 85 8.04 15.87 -6.27
CA VAL A 85 7.29 14.76 -5.68
C VAL A 85 5.80 15.08 -5.77
N ALA A 86 5.16 14.60 -6.84
CA ALA A 86 3.71 14.61 -6.92
C ALA A 86 3.17 13.41 -6.12
N LEU A 87 2.63 13.70 -4.93
CA LEU A 87 1.85 12.71 -4.18
C LEU A 87 0.68 12.25 -5.05
N ASN A 88 0.43 10.94 -5.11
CA ASN A 88 -0.71 10.44 -5.87
C ASN A 88 -2.01 10.86 -5.16
N PRO A 89 -2.79 11.81 -5.73
CA PRO A 89 -3.96 12.35 -5.04
C PRO A 89 -5.07 11.29 -4.87
N THR A 90 -5.02 10.22 -5.65
CA THR A 90 -5.99 9.12 -5.61
C THR A 90 -5.86 8.31 -4.31
N VAL A 91 -4.64 8.11 -3.81
CA VAL A 91 -4.41 7.38 -2.55
C VAL A 91 -5.10 8.10 -1.40
N GLU A 92 -4.89 9.42 -1.30
CA GLU A 92 -5.57 10.24 -0.31
C GLU A 92 -7.08 10.25 -0.52
N ALA A 93 -7.56 10.42 -1.75
CA ALA A 93 -8.99 10.46 -2.05
C ALA A 93 -9.72 9.17 -1.63
N LEU A 94 -9.08 8.00 -1.82
CA LEU A 94 -9.63 6.70 -1.43
C LEU A 94 -9.71 6.52 0.09
N LEU A 95 -8.72 7.04 0.82
CA LEU A 95 -8.60 6.85 2.28
C LEU A 95 -9.26 7.95 3.11
N ARG A 96 -9.51 9.12 2.52
CA ARG A 96 -10.01 10.32 3.21
C ARG A 96 -11.27 10.07 4.04
N SER A 97 -12.22 9.28 3.54
CA SER A 97 -13.48 8.98 4.26
C SER A 97 -13.29 8.08 5.48
N TYR A 98 -12.16 7.39 5.60
CA TYR A 98 -11.88 6.44 6.68
C TYR A 98 -10.96 7.01 7.77
N ARG A 99 -10.44 8.22 7.55
CA ARG A 99 -9.52 8.90 8.47
C ARG A 99 -10.25 9.39 9.72
N ILE A 100 -9.71 9.07 10.89
CA ILE A 100 -10.19 9.61 12.16
C ILE A 100 -9.75 11.08 12.26
N ILE A 101 -10.71 12.01 12.22
CA ILE A 101 -10.45 13.43 12.46
C ILE A 101 -10.63 13.67 13.96
N ARG A 102 -9.52 13.86 14.68
CA ARG A 102 -9.58 14.37 16.04
C ARG A 102 -9.76 15.89 15.96
N VAL A 103 -10.80 16.40 16.61
CA VAL A 103 -11.10 17.83 16.79
C VAL A 103 -10.47 18.34 18.06
#